data_AF-A0A1H1EXF4-F1
#
_entry.id   AF-A0A1H1EXF4-F1
#
_cell.length_a   1.000
_cell.length_b   1.000
_cell.length_c   1.000
_cell.angle_alpha   90.00
_cell.angle_beta   90.00
_cell.angle_gamma   90.00
#
_symmetry.space_group_name_H-M   'P 1'
#
loop_
_entity.id
_entity.type
_entity.pdbx_description
1 polymer ?
#
loop_
_entity_poly.entity_id
_entity_poly.type
_entity_poly.pdbx_seq_one_letter_code
_entity_poly.pdbx_strand_id
1 'polypeptide(L)'
;MKRGSTLFLKIAVILIGLPILALCIFGLPIIAKEAAESNSEFAYVLYGILIIMYASAIPFFVALYQAFKLLSYIDKNKAFSEISVKVLKNIKYCAMTISGLYVVGMPFFYIFAELDDAPGVILVGMLFILAPLVIAVFAAVLQRLLQEAINIKSENELTV
;
A
#
# COMPACT_ATOMS: atom_id res chain seq x y z
N MET A 1 3.69 -13.28 -25.23
CA MET A 1 4.72 -13.50 -24.19
C MET A 1 4.64 -14.93 -23.68
N LYS A 2 5.78 -15.55 -23.30
CA LYS A 2 5.82 -16.92 -22.77
C LYS A 2 4.97 -17.00 -21.48
N ARG A 3 4.01 -17.93 -21.42
CA ARG A 3 3.23 -18.25 -20.20
C ARG A 3 4.22 -18.51 -19.05
N GLY A 4 4.21 -17.69 -17.99
CA GLY A 4 5.10 -17.84 -16.83
C GLY A 4 6.03 -16.64 -16.54
N SER A 5 6.03 -15.60 -17.38
CA SER A 5 6.93 -14.43 -17.19
C SER A 5 6.74 -13.66 -15.88
N THR A 6 5.59 -13.79 -15.20
CA THR A 6 5.29 -13.02 -13.97
C THR A 6 5.21 -13.86 -12.70
N LEU A 7 5.47 -15.17 -12.77
CA LEU A 7 5.30 -16.08 -11.62
C LEU A 7 6.17 -15.68 -10.42
N PHE A 8 7.42 -15.27 -10.67
CA PHE A 8 8.30 -14.74 -9.65
C PHE A 8 7.69 -13.52 -8.93
N LEU A 9 7.16 -12.55 -9.68
CA LEU A 9 6.56 -11.35 -9.09
C LEU A 9 5.28 -11.69 -8.30
N LYS A 10 4.49 -12.66 -8.76
CA LYS A 10 3.29 -13.10 -8.04
C LYS A 10 3.64 -13.75 -6.69
N ILE A 11 4.69 -14.57 -6.66
CA ILE A 11 5.20 -15.14 -5.41
C ILE A 11 5.70 -14.02 -4.50
N ALA A 12 6.46 -13.05 -5.03
CA ALA A 12 6.93 -11.91 -4.25
C ALA A 12 5.78 -11.10 -3.61
N VAL A 13 4.69 -10.85 -4.36
CA VAL A 13 3.48 -10.18 -3.83
C VAL A 13 2.87 -10.94 -2.65
N ILE A 14 2.79 -12.27 -2.73
CA ILE A 14 2.28 -13.12 -1.64
C ILE A 14 3.23 -13.09 -0.45
N LEU A 15 4.54 -13.20 -0.69
CA LEU A 15 5.57 -13.17 0.35
C LEU A 15 5.63 -11.83 1.08
N ILE A 16 5.31 -10.71 0.42
CA ILE A 16 5.20 -9.39 1.07
C ILE A 16 3.94 -9.32 1.94
N GLY A 17 2.83 -9.94 1.51
CA GLY A 17 1.57 -9.93 2.25
C GLY A 17 1.60 -10.76 3.54
N LEU A 18 2.32 -11.88 3.55
CA LEU A 18 2.34 -12.83 4.68
C LEU A 18 2.91 -12.22 5.99
N PRO A 19 4.08 -11.56 6.00
CA PRO A 19 4.61 -10.92 7.21
C PRO A 19 3.70 -9.83 7.74
N ILE A 20 3.10 -9.03 6.85
CA ILE A 20 2.16 -7.97 7.27
C ILE A 20 0.90 -8.58 7.86
N LEU A 21 0.40 -9.68 7.29
CA LEU A 21 -0.75 -10.40 7.83
C LEU A 21 -0.44 -10.98 9.22
N ALA A 22 0.73 -11.61 9.39
CA ALA A 22 1.18 -12.12 10.68
C ALA A 22 1.34 -10.98 11.69
N LEU A 23 1.86 -9.83 11.28
CA LEU A 23 1.95 -8.63 12.12
C LEU A 23 0.56 -8.14 12.54
N CYS A 24 -0.42 -8.11 11.64
CA CYS A 24 -1.80 -7.72 11.97
C CYS A 24 -2.52 -8.69 12.92
N ILE A 25 -2.25 -10.00 12.81
CA ILE A 25 -2.92 -11.04 13.59
C ILE A 25 -2.24 -11.27 14.95
N PHE A 26 -0.91 -11.20 15.01
CA PHE A 26 -0.15 -11.53 16.21
C PHE A 26 0.55 -10.32 16.80
N GLY A 27 1.22 -9.50 15.98
CA GLY A 27 2.00 -8.35 16.45
C GLY A 27 1.13 -7.24 17.04
N LEU A 28 0.15 -6.74 16.28
CA LEU A 28 -0.70 -5.64 16.71
C LEU A 28 -1.52 -5.97 17.98
N PRO A 29 -2.08 -7.19 18.15
CA PRO A 29 -2.76 -7.53 19.39
C PRO A 29 -1.85 -7.59 20.61
N ILE A 30 -0.57 -7.95 20.45
CA ILE A 30 0.41 -7.90 21.54
C ILE A 30 0.61 -6.44 21.97
N ILE A 31 0.83 -5.54 21.02
CA ILE A 31 0.96 -4.09 21.30
C ILE A 31 -0.32 -3.53 21.93
N ALA A 32 -1.50 -3.98 21.48
CA ALA A 32 -2.79 -3.57 22.05
C ALA A 32 -2.97 -4.02 23.50
N LYS A 33 -2.42 -5.18 23.86
CA LYS A 33 -2.42 -5.69 25.23
C LYS A 33 -1.47 -4.88 26.11
N GLU A 34 -0.26 -4.59 25.62
CA GLU A 34 0.71 -3.73 26.30
C GLU A 34 0.13 -2.33 26.55
N ALA A 35 -0.58 -1.77 25.56
CA ALA A 35 -1.30 -0.51 25.71
C ALA A 35 -2.33 -0.55 26.85
N ALA A 36 -3.08 -1.66 26.98
CA ALA A 36 -4.09 -1.82 28.02
C ALA A 36 -3.51 -1.87 29.45
N GLU A 37 -2.28 -2.36 29.58
CA GLU A 37 -1.56 -2.49 30.86
C GLU A 37 -0.76 -1.22 31.22
N SER A 38 -0.66 -0.26 30.28
CA SER A 38 0.08 0.99 30.45
C SER A 38 -0.75 2.09 31.13
N ASN A 39 -0.14 3.27 31.37
CA ASN A 39 -0.86 4.42 31.89
C ASN A 39 -1.90 4.96 30.88
N SER A 40 -2.88 5.74 31.36
CA SER A 40 -4.03 6.17 30.54
C SER A 40 -3.65 7.02 29.32
N GLU A 41 -2.59 7.81 29.42
CA GLU A 41 -2.14 8.70 28.35
C GLU A 41 -1.41 7.91 27.24
N PHE A 42 -0.52 7.00 27.64
CA PHE A 42 0.20 6.10 26.74
C PHE A 42 -0.75 5.14 26.02
N ALA A 43 -1.75 4.62 26.74
CA ALA A 43 -2.78 3.75 26.17
C ALA A 43 -3.56 4.44 25.05
N TYR A 44 -4.00 5.68 25.26
CA TYR A 44 -4.75 6.44 24.25
C TYR A 44 -3.95 6.64 22.96
N VAL A 45 -2.69 7.01 23.09
CA VAL A 45 -1.79 7.24 21.94
C VAL A 45 -1.55 5.94 21.17
N LEU A 46 -1.25 4.85 21.88
CA LEU A 46 -1.04 3.54 21.27
C LEU A 46 -2.30 3.02 20.56
N TYR A 47 -3.48 3.17 21.15
CA TYR A 47 -4.72 2.81 20.47
C TYR A 47 -4.97 3.65 19.22
N GLY A 48 -4.62 4.94 19.25
CA GLY A 48 -4.65 5.80 18.05
C GLY A 48 -3.76 5.26 16.93
N ILE A 49 -2.51 4.91 17.25
CA ILE A 49 -1.56 4.32 16.29
C ILE A 49 -2.09 2.99 15.75
N LEU A 50 -2.60 2.11 16.62
CA LEU A 50 -3.15 0.81 16.24
C LEU A 50 -4.35 0.94 15.29
N ILE A 51 -5.26 1.89 15.55
CA ILE A 51 -6.39 2.17 14.65
C ILE A 51 -5.89 2.56 13.26
N ILE A 52 -4.90 3.45 13.17
CA ILE A 52 -4.30 3.85 11.89
C ILE A 52 -3.65 2.66 11.20
N MET A 53 -2.91 1.82 11.93
CA MET A 53 -2.27 0.63 11.37
C MET A 53 -3.31 -0.35 10.79
N TYR A 54 -4.35 -0.71 11.55
CA TYR A 54 -5.42 -1.58 11.05
C TYR A 54 -6.20 -0.96 9.89
N ALA A 55 -6.51 0.34 9.95
CA ALA A 55 -7.17 1.06 8.86
C ALA A 55 -6.32 1.04 7.58
N SER A 56 -4.99 1.18 7.71
CA SER A 56 -4.05 1.16 6.58
C SER A 56 -3.82 -0.25 6.00
N ALA A 57 -4.01 -1.30 6.80
CA ALA A 57 -3.88 -2.68 6.34
C ALA A 57 -4.90 -3.01 5.23
N ILE A 58 -6.11 -2.44 5.30
CA ILE A 58 -7.16 -2.65 4.30
C ILE A 58 -6.70 -2.20 2.89
N PRO A 59 -6.37 -0.92 2.64
CA PRO A 59 -5.86 -0.50 1.33
C PRO A 59 -4.54 -1.17 0.95
N PHE A 60 -3.70 -1.57 1.91
CA PHE A 60 -2.49 -2.34 1.63
C PHE A 60 -2.79 -3.69 0.98
N PHE A 61 -3.66 -4.51 1.58
CA PHE A 61 -4.04 -5.80 1.01
C PHE A 61 -4.82 -5.65 -0.29
N VAL A 62 -5.65 -4.60 -0.42
CA VAL A 62 -6.30 -4.28 -1.70
C VAL A 62 -5.25 -3.96 -2.77
N ALA A 63 -4.21 -3.18 -2.46
CA ALA A 63 -3.13 -2.89 -3.40
C ALA A 63 -2.38 -4.15 -3.84
N LEU A 64 -2.07 -5.07 -2.91
CA LEU A 64 -1.44 -6.36 -3.24
C LEU A 64 -2.33 -7.20 -4.16
N TYR A 65 -3.62 -7.28 -3.88
CA TYR A 65 -4.58 -7.98 -4.74
C TYR A 65 -4.61 -7.37 -6.14
N GLN A 66 -4.64 -6.04 -6.25
CA GLN A 66 -4.61 -5.35 -7.54
C GLN A 66 -3.28 -5.58 -8.29
N ALA A 67 -2.14 -5.59 -7.59
CA ALA A 67 -0.85 -5.92 -8.19
C ALA A 67 -0.85 -7.36 -8.76
N PHE A 68 -1.37 -8.33 -8.01
CA PHE A 68 -1.52 -9.71 -8.49
C PHE A 68 -2.42 -9.81 -9.72
N LYS A 69 -3.51 -9.02 -9.75
CA LYS A 69 -4.43 -8.92 -10.87
C LYS A 69 -3.74 -8.35 -12.12
N LEU A 70 -2.94 -7.30 -11.96
CA LEU A 70 -2.15 -6.71 -13.04
C LEU A 70 -1.19 -7.73 -13.66
N LEU A 71 -0.44 -8.47 -12.83
CA LEU A 71 0.46 -9.54 -13.28
C LEU A 71 -0.31 -10.63 -14.04
N SER A 72 -1.52 -10.96 -13.59
CA SER A 72 -2.38 -11.93 -14.27
C SER A 72 -2.92 -11.42 -15.61
N TYR A 73 -3.11 -10.11 -15.76
CA TYR A 73 -3.45 -9.52 -17.06
C TYR A 73 -2.26 -9.52 -18.02
N ILE A 74 -1.05 -9.31 -17.52
CA ILE A 74 0.19 -9.44 -18.31
C ILE A 74 0.31 -10.86 -18.87
N ASP A 75 0.14 -11.89 -18.04
CA ASP A 75 0.19 -13.30 -18.49
C ASP A 75 -0.87 -13.64 -19.55
N LYS A 76 -2.02 -12.94 -19.51
CA LYS A 76 -3.13 -13.11 -20.47
C LYS A 76 -2.99 -12.22 -21.70
N ASN A 77 -1.85 -11.55 -21.89
CA ASN A 77 -1.60 -10.53 -22.93
C ASN A 77 -2.66 -9.39 -22.94
N LYS A 78 -3.24 -9.07 -21.78
CA LYS A 78 -4.18 -7.96 -21.56
C LYS A 78 -3.53 -6.76 -20.84
N ALA A 79 -2.20 -6.66 -20.88
CA ALA A 79 -1.46 -5.59 -20.23
C ALA A 79 -1.89 -4.19 -20.74
N PHE A 80 -1.98 -4.02 -22.07
CA PHE A 80 -2.45 -2.80 -22.73
C PHE A 80 -3.97 -2.82 -22.88
N SER A 81 -4.68 -2.74 -21.75
CA SER A 81 -6.14 -2.65 -21.74
C SER A 81 -6.65 -1.68 -20.69
N GLU A 82 -7.84 -1.12 -20.90
CA GLU A 82 -8.56 -0.27 -19.95
C GLU A 82 -8.67 -0.91 -18.55
N ILE A 83 -8.79 -2.24 -18.51
CA ILE A 83 -8.88 -2.99 -17.25
C ILE A 83 -7.56 -2.91 -16.47
N SER A 84 -6.41 -2.93 -17.16
CA SER A 84 -5.09 -2.77 -16.53
C SER A 84 -4.86 -1.33 -16.06
N VAL A 85 -5.33 -0.33 -16.82
CA VAL A 85 -5.31 1.08 -16.38
C VAL A 85 -6.14 1.25 -15.10
N LYS A 86 -7.34 0.65 -15.05
CA LYS A 86 -8.19 0.68 -13.86
C LYS A 86 -7.52 0.04 -12.64
N VAL A 87 -6.76 -1.05 -12.84
CA VAL A 87 -5.99 -1.68 -11.77
C VAL A 87 -4.89 -0.76 -11.24
N LEU A 88 -4.12 -0.10 -12.12
CA LEU A 88 -3.10 0.88 -11.71
C LEU A 88 -3.72 2.08 -10.98
N LYS A 89 -4.87 2.57 -11.45
CA LYS A 89 -5.66 3.62 -10.79
C LYS A 89 -6.02 3.22 -9.35
N ASN A 90 -6.44 1.97 -9.14
CA ASN A 90 -6.78 1.46 -7.81
C ASN A 90 -5.53 1.36 -6.90
N ILE A 91 -4.41 0.85 -7.41
CA ILE A 91 -3.14 0.79 -6.66
C ILE A 91 -2.73 2.19 -6.19
N LYS A 92 -2.80 3.18 -7.10
CA LYS A 92 -2.52 4.59 -6.78
C LYS A 92 -3.41 5.09 -5.64
N TYR A 93 -4.74 4.88 -5.72
CA TYR A 93 -5.64 5.33 -4.65
C TYR A 93 -5.36 4.64 -3.32
N CYS A 94 -5.14 3.32 -3.30
CA CYS A 94 -4.77 2.61 -2.09
C CYS A 94 -3.51 3.21 -1.45
N ALA A 95 -2.48 3.46 -2.26
CA ALA A 95 -1.23 4.04 -1.77
C ALA A 95 -1.40 5.49 -1.27
N MET A 96 -2.18 6.33 -1.95
CA MET A 96 -2.54 7.67 -1.46
C MET A 96 -3.33 7.62 -0.15
N THR A 97 -4.27 6.68 -0.01
CA THR A 97 -5.03 6.48 1.23
C THR A 97 -4.13 6.09 2.39
N ILE A 98 -3.19 5.16 2.19
CA ILE A 98 -2.22 4.79 3.23
C ILE A 98 -1.40 6.01 3.65
N SER A 99 -0.83 6.73 2.67
CA SER A 99 -0.04 7.94 2.94
C SER A 99 -0.86 8.98 3.73
N GLY A 100 -2.10 9.25 3.32
CA GLY A 100 -3.00 10.17 4.02
C GLY A 100 -3.37 9.72 5.44
N LEU A 101 -3.61 8.43 5.66
CA LEU A 101 -3.87 7.89 6.99
C LEU A 101 -2.68 8.13 7.93
N TYR A 102 -1.46 7.89 7.47
CA TYR A 102 -0.27 8.13 8.30
C TYR A 102 0.03 9.63 8.49
N VAL A 103 -0.28 10.50 7.52
CA VAL A 103 -0.25 11.96 7.73
C VAL A 103 -1.19 12.38 8.86
N VAL A 104 -2.43 11.88 8.84
CA VAL A 104 -3.41 12.12 9.92
C VAL A 104 -2.96 11.47 11.24
N GLY A 105 -2.24 10.36 11.17
CA GLY A 105 -1.69 9.65 12.32
C GLY A 105 -0.45 10.28 12.95
N MET A 106 0.27 11.17 12.25
CA MET A 106 1.53 11.77 12.73
C MET A 106 1.46 12.40 14.13
N PRO A 107 0.38 13.10 14.53
CA PRO A 107 0.27 13.61 15.90
C PRO A 107 0.44 12.52 16.95
N PHE A 108 -0.11 11.32 16.74
CA PHE A 108 0.08 10.20 17.67
C PHE A 108 1.53 9.71 17.70
N PHE A 109 2.20 9.62 16.54
CA PHE A 109 3.62 9.26 16.49
C PHE A 109 4.51 10.29 17.19
N TYR A 110 4.18 11.58 17.07
CA TYR A 110 4.89 12.66 17.74
C TYR A 110 4.74 12.58 19.25
N ILE A 111 3.49 12.46 19.74
CA ILE A 111 3.23 12.35 21.19
C ILE A 111 3.89 11.09 21.75
N PHE A 112 3.83 9.96 21.04
CA PHE A 112 4.51 8.74 21.45
C PHE A 112 6.03 8.94 21.58
N ALA A 113 6.64 9.62 20.60
CA ALA A 113 8.07 9.89 20.61
C ALA A 113 8.51 10.77 21.80
N GLU A 114 7.67 11.70 22.24
CA GLU A 114 7.92 12.50 23.45
C GLU A 114 7.74 11.67 24.74
N LEU A 115 6.68 10.85 24.81
CA LEU A 115 6.38 10.05 26.01
C LEU A 115 7.41 8.94 26.28
N ASP A 116 7.92 8.31 25.23
CA ASP A 116 8.85 7.17 25.31
C ASP A 116 10.32 7.58 25.18
N ASP A 117 10.60 8.90 25.14
CA ASP A 117 11.94 9.48 24.87
C ASP A 117 12.61 8.87 23.61
N ALA A 118 11.78 8.62 22.59
CA ALA A 118 12.13 7.87 21.38
C ALA A 118 11.90 8.71 20.11
N PRO A 119 12.71 9.77 19.88
CA PRO A 119 12.52 10.70 18.75
C PRO A 119 12.61 10.01 17.38
N GLY A 120 13.28 8.86 17.29
CA GLY A 120 13.38 8.06 16.06
C GLY A 120 12.03 7.55 15.53
N VAL A 121 11.01 7.45 16.37
CA VAL A 121 9.66 6.98 15.96
C VAL A 121 9.02 7.93 14.95
N ILE A 122 9.36 9.21 14.98
CA ILE A 122 8.89 10.20 13.99
C ILE A 122 9.38 9.83 12.58
N LEU A 123 10.65 9.39 12.45
CA LEU A 123 11.21 8.96 11.17
C LEU A 123 10.51 7.70 10.64
N VAL A 124 10.12 6.79 11.54
CA VAL A 124 9.32 5.62 11.19
C VAL A 124 7.94 6.03 10.67
N GLY A 125 7.26 6.96 11.34
CA GLY A 125 6.00 7.55 10.87
C GLY A 125 6.13 8.20 9.48
N MET A 126 7.21 8.97 9.26
CA MET A 126 7.50 9.56 7.95
C MET A 126 7.73 8.51 6.85
N LEU A 127 8.37 7.38 7.17
CA LEU A 127 8.55 6.29 6.22
C LEU A 127 7.21 5.73 5.75
N PHE A 128 6.26 5.54 6.66
CA PHE A 128 4.90 5.09 6.34
C PHE A 128 4.07 6.11 5.55
N ILE A 129 4.51 7.37 5.45
CA ILE A 129 3.93 8.38 4.56
C ILE A 129 4.61 8.34 3.19
N LEU A 130 5.94 8.39 3.17
CA LEU A 130 6.72 8.59 1.95
C LEU A 130 6.78 7.34 1.08
N ALA A 131 6.93 6.15 1.66
CA ALA A 131 7.00 4.90 0.89
C ALA A 131 5.73 4.68 0.03
N PRO A 132 4.50 4.75 0.58
CA PRO A 132 3.30 4.63 -0.24
C PRO A 132 3.09 5.86 -1.16
N LEU A 133 3.58 7.05 -0.79
CA LEU A 133 3.53 8.21 -1.69
C LEU A 133 4.34 7.97 -2.97
N VAL A 134 5.55 7.41 -2.85
CA VAL A 134 6.38 7.02 -4.00
C VAL A 134 5.65 6.01 -4.88
N ILE A 135 5.01 5.00 -4.28
CA ILE A 135 4.20 4.01 -5.01
C ILE A 135 3.03 4.68 -5.73
N ALA A 136 2.35 5.63 -5.08
CA ALA A 136 1.24 6.36 -5.69
C ALA A 136 1.68 7.16 -6.91
N VAL A 137 2.79 7.91 -6.79
CA VAL A 137 3.36 8.68 -7.90
C VAL A 137 3.76 7.75 -9.05
N PHE A 138 4.46 6.66 -8.74
CA PHE A 138 4.87 5.68 -9.75
C PHE A 138 3.67 5.04 -10.46
N ALA A 139 2.65 4.61 -9.71
CA ALA A 139 1.42 4.06 -10.27
C ALA A 139 0.67 5.09 -11.13
N ALA A 140 0.68 6.38 -10.76
CA ALA A 140 0.08 7.44 -11.56
C ALA A 140 0.80 7.64 -12.90
N VAL A 141 2.14 7.63 -12.89
CA VAL A 141 2.94 7.71 -14.12
C VAL A 141 2.66 6.50 -15.03
N LEU A 142 2.70 5.28 -14.49
CA LEU A 142 2.38 4.08 -15.26
C LEU A 142 0.94 4.09 -15.79
N GLN A 143 -0.02 4.56 -14.98
CA GLN A 143 -1.42 4.68 -15.39
C GLN A 143 -1.54 5.58 -16.63
N ARG A 144 -0.86 6.74 -16.64
CA ARG A 144 -0.88 7.69 -17.75
C ARG A 144 -0.21 7.12 -18.99
N LEU A 145 1.01 6.58 -18.85
CA LEU A 145 1.76 6.02 -19.98
C LEU A 145 1.01 4.84 -20.62
N LEU A 146 0.38 3.99 -19.81
CA LEU A 146 -0.40 2.88 -20.32
C LEU A 146 -1.64 3.35 -21.08
N GLN A 147 -2.31 4.40 -20.60
CA GLN A 147 -3.46 4.99 -21.30
C GLN A 147 -3.03 5.59 -22.65
N GLU A 148 -1.92 6.33 -22.69
CA GLU A 148 -1.39 6.90 -23.93
C GLU A 148 -1.05 5.79 -24.94
N ALA A 149 -0.42 4.70 -24.50
CA ALA A 149 -0.11 3.56 -25.36
C ALA A 149 -1.37 2.86 -25.90
N ILE A 150 -2.44 2.76 -25.10
CA ILE A 150 -3.73 2.20 -25.55
C ILE A 150 -4.35 3.09 -26.62
N ASN A 151 -4.35 4.41 -26.43
CA ASN A 151 -4.91 5.37 -27.38
C ASN A 151 -4.19 5.29 -28.74
N ILE A 152 -2.85 5.27 -28.72
CA ILE A 152 -2.03 5.12 -29.94
C ILE A 152 -2.35 3.81 -30.67
N LYS A 153 -2.51 2.71 -29.92
CA LYS A 153 -2.87 1.41 -30.51
C LYS A 153 -4.24 1.45 -31.18
N SER A 154 -5.22 2.10 -30.54
CA SER A 154 -6.58 2.22 -31.08
C SER A 154 -6.63 3.10 -32.33
N GLU A 155 -5.83 4.17 -32.39
CA GLU A 155 -5.75 5.04 -33.57
C GLU A 155 -5.17 4.28 -34.77
N ASN A 156 -4.06 3.55 -34.58
CA ASN A 156 -3.46 2.73 -35.63
C ASN A 156 -4.42 1.64 -36.15
N GLU A 157 -5.24 1.04 -35.29
CA GLU A 157 -6.26 0.05 -35.69
C GLU A 157 -7.42 0.66 -36.48
N LEU A 158 -7.66 1.97 -36.39
CA LEU A 158 -8.74 2.69 -37.10
C LEU A 158 -8.30 3.27 -38.45
N THR A 159 -6.99 3.43 -38.69
CA THR A 159 -6.44 4.02 -39.92
C THR A 159 -5.99 2.99 -40.97
N VAL A 160 -5.93 1.70 -40.63
CA VAL A 160 -5.51 0.60 -41.53
C VAL A 160 -6.71 -0.13 -42.10
#